data_AF-F7YWB4-F1
#
_entry.id   AF-F7YWB4-F1
#
_cell.length_a   1.000
_cell.length_b   1.000
_cell.length_c   1.000
_cell.angle_alpha   90.00
_cell.angle_beta   90.00
_cell.angle_gamma   90.00
#
_symmetry.space_group_name_H-M   'P 1'
#
loop_
_entity.id
_entity.type
_entity.pdbx_description
1 polymer ?
#
loop_
_entity_poly.entity_id
_entity_poly.type
_entity_poly.pdbx_seq_one_letter_code
_entity_poly.pdbx_strand_id
1 'polypeptide(L)'
;MEKILEDGLLSSDFLMKIHRICQMLKIEPDINLLIVECDTLKEFNELTKKPYSTGAVYVSNLIITQPFRILKAKGVFEETLLHEVLHHLIQKNFNLPEWLEEGFILYILGTKPNEISGKSRLYLQRFLSEVRYEEIPDLFDRYRILSSNGNN
;
A
#
# COMPACT_ATOMS: atom_id res chain seq x y z
N MET A 1 16.90 -14.58 -2.05
CA MET A 1 16.23 -15.10 -3.27
C MET A 1 15.35 -13.99 -3.81
N GLU A 2 15.59 -13.52 -5.03
CA GLU A 2 14.66 -12.64 -5.74
C GLU A 2 13.48 -13.50 -6.22
N LYS A 3 12.27 -13.22 -5.74
CA LYS A 3 11.05 -13.75 -6.34
C LYS A 3 10.42 -12.63 -7.13
N ILE A 4 10.63 -12.67 -8.45
CA ILE A 4 9.79 -11.92 -9.39
C ILE A 4 8.36 -12.45 -9.20
N LEU A 5 7.37 -11.56 -9.18
CA LEU A 5 5.95 -11.93 -9.12
C LEU A 5 5.62 -12.83 -10.31
N GLU A 6 5.75 -14.15 -10.13
CA GLU A 6 5.32 -15.13 -11.12
C GLU A 6 3.79 -15.15 -11.18
N ASP A 7 3.27 -15.15 -12.41
CA ASP A 7 1.86 -15.36 -12.73
C ASP A 7 1.30 -16.54 -11.91
N GLY A 8 0.42 -16.23 -10.95
CA GLY A 8 -0.20 -17.22 -10.06
C GLY A 8 -0.07 -16.93 -8.56
N LEU A 9 0.74 -15.95 -8.14
CA LEU A 9 0.88 -15.60 -6.72
C LEU A 9 -0.28 -14.73 -6.18
N LEU A 10 -0.96 -13.99 -7.06
CA LEU A 10 -1.98 -13.00 -6.74
C LEU A 10 -3.30 -13.36 -7.42
N SER A 11 -4.41 -13.23 -6.69
CA SER A 11 -5.74 -13.48 -7.23
C SER A 11 -6.14 -12.45 -8.31
N SER A 12 -7.07 -12.83 -9.18
CA SER A 12 -7.68 -11.87 -10.13
C SER A 12 -8.37 -10.71 -9.41
N ASP A 13 -8.92 -10.96 -8.22
CA ASP A 13 -9.54 -9.94 -7.36
C ASP A 13 -8.51 -8.88 -6.90
N PHE A 14 -7.29 -9.30 -6.57
CA PHE A 14 -6.19 -8.40 -6.23
C PHE A 14 -5.89 -7.41 -7.38
N LEU A 15 -5.71 -7.92 -8.59
CA LEU A 15 -5.44 -7.08 -9.77
C LEU A 15 -6.62 -6.17 -10.09
N MET A 16 -7.85 -6.68 -10.00
CA MET A 16 -9.06 -5.88 -10.21
C MET A 16 -9.18 -4.74 -9.21
N LYS A 17 -8.82 -4.95 -7.93
CA LYS A 17 -8.80 -3.89 -6.91
C LYS A 17 -7.79 -2.80 -7.28
N ILE A 18 -6.58 -3.17 -7.67
CA ILE A 18 -5.57 -2.20 -8.13
C ILE A 18 -6.11 -1.37 -9.30
N HIS A 19 -6.63 -2.03 -10.34
CA HIS A 19 -7.16 -1.33 -11.51
C HIS A 19 -8.28 -0.36 -11.15
N ARG A 20 -9.22 -0.75 -10.29
CA ARG A 20 -10.31 0.13 -9.84
C ARG A 20 -9.80 1.35 -9.08
N ILE A 21 -8.81 1.16 -8.20
CA ILE A 21 -8.22 2.26 -7.42
C ILE A 21 -7.44 3.20 -8.34
N CYS A 22 -6.63 2.66 -9.26
CA CYS A 22 -5.92 3.45 -10.27
C CYS A 22 -6.88 4.25 -11.16
N GLN A 23 -7.99 3.66 -11.59
CA GLN A 23 -9.04 4.35 -12.35
C GLN A 23 -9.67 5.49 -11.54
N MET A 24 -10.03 5.25 -10.28
CA MET A 24 -10.59 6.27 -9.38
C MET A 24 -9.62 7.45 -9.20
N LEU A 25 -8.32 7.16 -9.05
CA LEU A 25 -7.28 8.16 -8.85
C LEU A 25 -6.74 8.76 -10.17
N LYS A 26 -7.23 8.30 -11.33
CA LYS A 26 -6.76 8.71 -12.66
C LYS A 26 -5.23 8.57 -12.79
N ILE A 27 -4.70 7.38 -12.47
CA ILE A 27 -3.28 7.02 -12.61
C ILE A 27 -3.12 5.70 -13.36
N GLU A 28 -1.95 5.48 -13.95
CA GLU A 28 -1.60 4.19 -14.54
C GLU A 28 -1.28 3.14 -13.46
N PRO A 29 -1.72 1.87 -13.64
CA PRO A 29 -1.43 0.78 -12.72
C PRO A 29 -0.01 0.24 -12.94
N ASP A 30 0.99 1.07 -12.68
CA ASP A 30 2.40 0.69 -12.78
C ASP A 30 2.83 -0.07 -11.51
N ILE A 31 2.91 -1.39 -11.63
CA ILE A 31 3.33 -2.31 -10.56
C ILE A 31 4.79 -2.76 -10.73
N ASN A 32 5.65 -1.93 -11.33
CA ASN A 32 7.08 -2.19 -11.43
C ASN A 32 7.79 -1.96 -10.09
N LEU A 33 7.65 -2.94 -9.20
CA LEU A 33 8.25 -2.98 -7.86
C LEU A 33 8.82 -4.37 -7.56
N LEU A 34 9.84 -4.41 -6.71
CA LEU A 34 10.45 -5.65 -6.26
C LEU A 34 9.81 -6.09 -4.94
N ILE A 35 9.49 -7.38 -4.80
CA ILE A 35 9.03 -7.95 -3.53
C ILE A 35 10.10 -8.92 -3.01
N VAL A 36 10.57 -8.69 -1.79
CA VAL A 36 11.54 -9.52 -1.11
C VAL A 36 10.89 -10.16 0.11
N GLU A 37 10.78 -11.48 0.07
CA GLU A 37 10.39 -12.31 1.21
C GLU A 37 11.59 -12.53 2.13
N CYS A 38 11.48 -12.15 3.40
CA CYS A 38 12.46 -12.57 4.42
C CYS A 38 12.24 -14.03 4.81
N ASP A 39 13.32 -14.73 5.17
CA ASP A 39 13.30 -16.14 5.59
C ASP A 39 12.70 -16.29 7.01
N THR A 40 12.90 -15.29 7.87
CA THR A 40 12.41 -15.31 9.26
C THR A 40 11.80 -13.99 9.70
N LEU A 41 10.95 -14.06 10.75
CA LEU A 41 10.45 -12.84 11.42
C LEU A 41 11.58 -12.00 12.00
N LYS A 42 12.64 -12.64 12.48
CA LYS A 42 13.82 -11.98 13.05
C LYS A 42 14.54 -11.16 11.96
N GLU A 43 14.83 -11.77 10.82
CA GLU A 43 15.43 -11.06 9.68
C GLU A 43 14.58 -9.87 9.24
N PHE A 44 13.26 -10.05 9.12
CA PHE A 44 12.35 -8.97 8.80
C PHE A 44 12.46 -7.79 9.79
N ASN A 45 12.46 -8.07 11.09
CA ASN A 45 12.62 -7.04 12.11
C ASN A 45 14.01 -6.38 12.07
N GLU A 46 15.07 -7.15 11.84
CA GLU A 46 16.43 -6.64 11.76
C GLU A 46 16.61 -5.70 10.56
N LEU A 47 16.01 -6.03 9.41
CA LEU A 47 16.06 -5.22 8.19
C LEU A 47 15.16 -3.97 8.27
N THR A 48 13.92 -4.12 8.73
CA THR A 48 12.90 -3.04 8.65
C THR A 48 12.78 -2.22 9.93
N LYS A 49 13.29 -2.73 11.06
CA LYS A 49 13.07 -2.21 12.42
C LYS A 49 11.59 -2.13 12.83
N LYS A 50 10.69 -2.79 12.11
CA LYS A 50 9.27 -2.83 12.42
C LYS A 50 8.93 -3.95 13.41
N PRO A 51 7.89 -3.77 14.26
CA PRO A 51 7.41 -4.83 15.14
C PRO A 51 6.85 -6.02 14.34
N TYR A 52 6.77 -7.20 14.97
CA TYR A 52 6.23 -8.42 14.33
C TYR A 52 4.74 -8.36 13.99
N SER A 53 4.03 -7.31 14.44
CA SER A 53 2.67 -7.00 14.01
C SER A 53 2.61 -6.43 12.58
N THR A 54 3.71 -5.88 12.05
CA THR A 54 3.79 -5.34 10.70
C THR A 54 4.17 -6.45 9.71
N GLY A 55 3.32 -6.74 8.74
CA GLY A 55 3.49 -7.86 7.81
C GLY A 55 4.45 -7.59 6.65
N ALA A 56 4.53 -6.34 6.20
CA ALA A 56 5.42 -5.89 5.13
C ALA A 56 5.71 -4.39 5.27
N VAL A 57 6.65 -3.89 4.47
CA VAL A 57 6.97 -2.45 4.37
C VAL A 57 7.38 -2.13 2.94
N TYR A 58 6.78 -1.08 2.37
CA TYR A 58 7.23 -0.43 1.17
C TYR A 58 8.32 0.63 1.47
N VAL A 59 9.44 0.56 0.75
CA VAL A 59 10.52 1.55 0.75
C VAL A 59 11.09 1.66 -0.67
N SER A 60 10.95 2.82 -1.32
CA SER A 60 11.65 3.13 -2.58
C SER A 60 11.60 2.02 -3.66
N ASN A 61 10.40 1.69 -4.15
CA ASN A 61 10.14 0.62 -5.15
C ASN A 61 10.42 -0.82 -4.68
N LEU A 62 10.66 -1.03 -3.39
CA LEU A 62 10.88 -2.34 -2.78
C LEU A 62 9.82 -2.59 -1.70
N ILE A 63 9.17 -3.75 -1.75
CA ILE A 63 8.36 -4.28 -0.65
C ILE A 63 9.17 -5.37 0.05
N ILE A 64 9.46 -5.18 1.33
CA ILE A 64 10.08 -6.19 2.18
C ILE A 64 8.97 -6.84 3.01
N THR A 65 8.87 -8.17 3.02
CA THR A 65 7.80 -8.88 3.74
C THR A 65 8.33 -9.82 4.81
N GLN A 66 7.51 -10.08 5.83
CA GLN A 66 7.64 -11.31 6.62
C GLN A 66 7.56 -12.55 5.70
N PRO A 67 7.98 -13.75 6.15
CA PRO A 67 7.84 -14.97 5.37
C PRO A 67 6.41 -15.15 4.85
N PHE A 68 6.24 -15.42 3.56
CA PHE A 68 4.94 -15.57 2.91
C PHE A 68 4.11 -16.67 3.59
N ARG A 69 4.77 -17.75 4.02
CA ARG A 69 4.10 -18.83 4.77
C ARG A 69 3.41 -18.33 6.04
N ILE A 70 3.99 -17.34 6.72
CA ILE A 70 3.42 -16.78 7.96
C ILE A 70 2.25 -15.87 7.63
N LEU A 71 2.38 -15.02 6.60
CA LEU A 71 1.30 -14.14 6.16
C LEU A 71 0.10 -14.94 5.62
N LYS A 72 0.35 -16.00 4.84
CA LYS A 72 -0.68 -16.92 4.32
C LYS A 72 -1.37 -17.69 5.45
N ALA A 73 -0.61 -18.22 6.41
CA ALA A 73 -1.19 -18.92 7.56
C ALA A 73 -2.08 -18.01 8.44
N LYS A 74 -1.78 -16.70 8.49
CA LYS A 74 -2.60 -15.69 9.16
C LYS A 74 -3.79 -15.21 8.34
N GLY A 75 -3.87 -15.57 7.04
CA GLY A 75 -4.92 -15.11 6.14
C GLY A 75 -4.79 -13.64 5.70
N VAL A 76 -3.63 -13.00 5.92
CA VAL A 76 -3.43 -11.55 5.66
C VAL A 76 -2.48 -11.27 4.49
N PHE A 77 -2.06 -12.30 3.74
CA PHE A 77 -1.05 -12.19 2.69
C PHE A 77 -1.43 -11.18 1.59
N GLU A 78 -2.58 -11.37 0.94
CA GLU A 78 -3.00 -10.49 -0.16
C GLU A 78 -3.32 -9.08 0.34
N GLU A 79 -4.00 -8.94 1.49
CA GLU A 79 -4.31 -7.62 2.06
C GLU A 79 -3.03 -6.84 2.42
N THR A 80 -2.05 -7.52 3.03
CA THR A 80 -0.75 -6.91 3.36
C THR A 80 -0.02 -6.47 2.11
N LEU A 81 0.03 -7.30 1.07
CA LEU A 81 0.67 -6.91 -0.19
C LEU A 81 -0.07 -5.77 -0.88
N LEU A 82 -1.40 -5.79 -0.89
CA LEU A 82 -2.20 -4.75 -1.54
C LEU A 82 -1.95 -3.40 -0.86
N HIS A 83 -1.88 -3.38 0.47
CA HIS A 83 -1.54 -2.19 1.25
C HIS A 83 -0.22 -1.57 0.79
N GLU A 84 0.87 -2.36 0.71
CA GLU A 84 2.17 -1.87 0.30
C GLU A 84 2.25 -1.49 -1.19
N VAL A 85 1.53 -2.19 -2.07
CA VAL A 85 1.42 -1.82 -3.48
C VAL A 85 0.68 -0.48 -3.64
N LEU A 86 -0.31 -0.19 -2.81
CA LEU A 86 -0.98 1.10 -2.83
C LEU A 86 -0.05 2.23 -2.39
N HIS A 87 0.80 2.03 -1.39
CA HIS A 87 1.86 2.99 -1.07
C HIS A 87 2.75 3.28 -2.29
N HIS A 88 3.18 2.26 -3.02
CA HIS A 88 3.97 2.43 -4.25
C HIS A 88 3.24 3.31 -5.29
N LEU A 89 2.01 2.93 -5.63
CA LEU A 89 1.21 3.63 -6.65
C LEU A 89 0.93 5.07 -6.25
N ILE A 90 0.64 5.31 -4.97
CA ILE A 90 0.34 6.65 -4.46
C ILE A 90 1.58 7.52 -4.43
N GLN A 91 2.68 7.07 -3.80
CA GLN A 91 3.90 7.87 -3.66
C GLN A 91 4.58 8.19 -5.00
N LYS A 92 4.35 7.35 -6.02
CA LYS A 92 4.82 7.61 -7.38
C LYS A 92 4.09 8.76 -8.08
N ASN A 93 2.83 8.98 -7.74
CA ASN A 93 1.93 9.90 -8.46
C ASN A 93 1.51 11.13 -7.63
N PHE A 94 1.64 11.09 -6.31
CA PHE A 94 1.15 12.10 -5.39
C PHE A 94 2.13 12.36 -4.25
N ASN A 95 2.21 13.60 -3.80
CA ASN A 95 2.97 14.00 -2.60
C ASN A 95 2.02 14.27 -1.43
N LEU A 96 1.41 13.21 -0.89
CA LEU A 96 0.42 13.31 0.19
C LEU A 96 1.09 13.47 1.56
N PRO A 97 0.42 14.14 2.52
CA PRO A 97 0.79 13.99 3.92
C PRO A 97 0.49 12.56 4.41
N GLU A 98 1.36 12.02 5.27
CA GLU A 98 1.30 10.63 5.78
C GLU A 98 -0.10 10.20 6.24
N TRP A 99 -0.81 11.08 6.97
CA TRP A 99 -2.15 10.77 7.49
C TRP A 99 -3.19 10.53 6.39
N LEU A 100 -3.06 11.22 5.26
CA LEU A 100 -4.01 11.14 4.15
C LEU A 100 -3.72 9.88 3.32
N GLU A 101 -2.45 9.58 3.09
CA GLU A 101 -2.02 8.36 2.40
C GLU A 101 -2.43 7.10 3.16
N GLU A 102 -1.98 6.95 4.41
CA GLU A 102 -2.29 5.79 5.25
C GLU A 102 -3.81 5.69 5.51
N GLY A 103 -4.46 6.82 5.81
CA GLY A 103 -5.89 6.88 6.04
C GLY A 103 -6.71 6.43 4.83
N PHE A 104 -6.31 6.85 3.63
CA PHE A 104 -6.94 6.42 2.38
C PHE A 104 -6.76 4.93 2.12
N ILE A 105 -5.53 4.40 2.28
CA ILE A 105 -5.24 2.99 2.05
C ILE A 105 -6.09 2.11 2.98
N LEU A 106 -6.14 2.44 4.28
CA LEU A 106 -6.96 1.71 5.24
C LEU A 106 -8.45 1.81 4.91
N TYR A 107 -8.92 2.99 4.49
CA TYR A 107 -10.31 3.20 4.08
C TYR A 107 -10.69 2.34 2.86
N ILE A 108 -9.88 2.35 1.80
CA ILE A 108 -10.18 1.65 0.55
C ILE A 108 -10.07 0.13 0.67
N LEU A 109 -9.24 -0.35 1.62
CA LEU A 109 -9.17 -1.75 2.01
C LEU A 109 -10.33 -2.19 2.91
N GLY A 110 -11.17 -1.24 3.37
CA GLY A 110 -12.31 -1.53 4.24
C GLY A 110 -11.92 -1.86 5.68
N THR A 111 -10.71 -1.52 6.11
CA THR A 111 -10.24 -1.70 7.48
C THR A 111 -11.11 -0.92 8.45
N LYS A 112 -11.42 -1.50 9.61
CA LYS A 112 -12.22 -0.82 10.64
C LYS A 112 -11.33 -0.24 11.75
N PRO A 113 -11.69 0.93 12.33
CA PRO A 113 -10.87 1.55 13.38
C PRO A 113 -10.62 0.69 14.63
N ASN A 114 -11.45 -0.32 14.90
CA ASN A 114 -11.27 -1.25 16.02
C ASN A 114 -10.31 -2.41 15.73
N GLU A 115 -9.91 -2.62 14.46
CA GLU A 115 -8.97 -3.66 14.03
C GLU A 115 -7.51 -3.18 14.08
N ILE A 116 -7.30 -1.87 14.15
CA ILE A 116 -5.99 -1.22 14.13
C ILE A 116 -5.77 -0.37 15.39
N SER A 117 -4.52 -0.04 15.67
CA SER A 117 -4.11 0.72 16.86
C SER A 117 -3.09 1.80 16.51
N GLY A 118 -2.79 2.68 17.49
CA GLY A 118 -1.79 3.72 17.32
C GLY A 118 -2.12 4.75 16.24
N LYS A 119 -1.11 5.19 15.49
CA LYS A 119 -1.23 6.25 14.47
C LYS A 119 -2.18 5.87 13.32
N SER A 120 -2.08 4.65 12.79
CA SER A 120 -2.94 4.18 11.70
C SER A 120 -4.43 4.30 12.05
N ARG A 121 -4.81 4.00 13.31
CA ARG A 121 -6.19 4.22 13.77
C ARG A 121 -6.60 5.70 13.72
N LEU A 122 -5.73 6.60 14.18
CA LEU A 122 -5.99 8.04 14.16
C LEU A 122 -6.10 8.57 12.73
N TYR A 123 -5.25 8.09 11.82
CA TYR A 123 -5.25 8.47 10.41
C TYR A 123 -6.52 8.00 9.70
N LEU A 124 -6.95 6.75 9.90
CA LEU A 124 -8.22 6.25 9.37
C LEU A 124 -9.42 7.04 9.93
N GLN A 125 -9.46 7.28 11.24
CA GLN A 125 -10.55 8.06 11.86
C GLN A 125 -10.63 9.47 11.30
N ARG A 126 -9.46 10.10 11.12
CA ARG A 126 -9.37 11.42 10.51
C ARG A 126 -9.88 11.41 9.07
N PHE A 127 -9.42 10.46 8.25
CA PHE A 127 -9.88 10.29 6.88
C PHE A 127 -11.40 10.14 6.79
N LEU A 128 -11.98 9.24 7.59
CA LEU A 128 -13.43 9.02 7.67
C LEU A 128 -14.23 10.27 8.08
N SER A 129 -13.62 11.18 8.86
CA SER A 129 -14.27 12.41 9.32
C SER A 129 -14.11 13.59 8.37
N GLU A 130 -13.02 13.65 7.60
CA GLU A 130 -12.63 14.81 6.80
C GLU A 130 -12.86 14.62 5.29
N VAL A 131 -12.99 13.37 4.81
CA VAL A 131 -12.99 13.07 3.37
C VAL A 131 -14.25 12.29 2.99
N ARG A 132 -15.05 12.84 2.08
CA ARG A 132 -16.17 12.11 1.45
C ARG A 132 -15.67 11.31 0.26
N TYR A 133 -16.31 10.16 0.00
CA TYR A 133 -15.91 9.24 -1.07
C TYR A 133 -15.83 9.94 -2.43
N GLU A 134 -16.82 10.77 -2.73
CA GLU A 134 -16.95 11.47 -4.02
C GLU A 134 -15.86 12.53 -4.24
N GLU A 135 -15.23 13.00 -3.16
CA GLU A 135 -14.20 14.05 -3.20
C GLU A 135 -12.79 13.49 -3.31
N ILE A 136 -12.59 12.17 -3.16
CA ILE A 136 -11.28 11.53 -3.15
C ILE A 136 -10.45 11.89 -4.41
N PRO A 137 -10.99 11.78 -5.65
CA PRO A 137 -10.19 12.09 -6.84
C PRO A 137 -9.70 13.54 -6.86
N ASP A 138 -10.60 14.49 -6.60
CA ASP A 138 -10.29 15.92 -6.62
C ASP A 138 -9.34 16.30 -5.47
N LEU A 139 -9.48 15.66 -4.30
CA LEU A 139 -8.56 15.81 -3.17
C LEU A 139 -7.15 15.38 -3.54
N PHE A 140 -7.00 14.19 -4.15
CA PHE A 140 -5.71 13.65 -4.58
C PHE A 140 -5.08 14.50 -5.69
N ASP A 141 -5.89 15.02 -6.61
CA ASP A 141 -5.43 15.91 -7.69
C ASP A 141 -4.70 17.16 -7.16
N ARG A 142 -5.04 17.65 -5.95
CA ARG A 142 -4.32 18.76 -5.29
C ARG A 142 -2.87 18.44 -4.90
N TYR A 143 -2.54 17.16 -4.81
CA TYR A 143 -1.21 16.67 -4.43
C TYR A 143 -0.49 15.96 -5.57
N ARG A 144 -1.05 16.01 -6.79
CA ARG A 144 -0.49 15.33 -7.96
C ARG A 144 0.92 15.84 -8.25
N ILE A 145 1.84 14.91 -8.42
CA ILE A 145 3.20 15.22 -8.87
C ILE A 145 3.10 15.56 -10.35
N LEU A 146 3.27 16.84 -10.68
CA LEU A 146 3.40 17.25 -12.06
C LEU A 146 4.76 16.75 -12.55
N SER A 147 4.75 15.87 -13.55
CA SER A 147 5.95 15.61 -14.31
C SER A 147 6.40 16.94 -14.91
N SER A 148 7.60 17.42 -14.58
CA SER A 148 8.24 18.47 -15.36
C SER A 148 8.29 17.98 -16.79
N ASN A 149 7.44 18.52 -17.67
CA ASN A 149 7.55 18.28 -19.10
C ASN A 149 8.99 18.57 -19.49
N GLY A 150 9.62 17.60 -20.15
CA GLY A 150 10.94 17.76 -20.72
C GLY A 150 10.98 19.00 -21.60
N ASN A 151 11.77 19.99 -21.18
CA ASN A 151 12.28 21.00 -22.09
C ASN A 151 13.35 20.32 -22.94
N ASN A 152 12.97 19.86 -24.13
CA ASN A 152 13.86 19.87 -25.29
C ASN A 152 13.70 21.21 -26.01
#